data_AF-A0AAD1P4R9-F1
#
_entry.id   AF-A0AAD1P4R9-F1
#
_cell.length_a   1.000
_cell.length_b   1.000
_cell.length_c   1.000
_cell.angle_alpha   90.00
_cell.angle_beta   90.00
_cell.angle_gamma   90.00
#
_symmetry.space_group_name_H-M   'P 1'
#
loop_
_entity.id
_entity.type
_entity.pdbx_description
1 polymer ?
#
loop_
_entity_poly.entity_id
_entity_poly.type
_entity_poly.pdbx_seq_one_letter_code
_entity_poly.pdbx_strand_id
1 'polypeptide(L)'
;MPLLEKLLDNCPAMVIVISSSWRECANTSYLKSLFRVPYRDKIIGATGSVYLKHGQTGVRAAECEDFVFSHRVKAFICLDDDESLFPAGYPHLHKTDYYTGLTESDLAALNARYHQLMGR
;
A
#
# COMPACT_ATOMS: atom_id res chain seq x y z
N MET A 1 8.59 11.31 2.58
CA MET A 1 7.12 11.52 2.51
C MET A 1 6.63 11.78 3.93
N PRO A 2 6.60 13.04 4.41
CA PRO A 2 6.49 13.35 5.84
C PRO A 2 5.24 12.76 6.52
N LEU A 3 4.10 12.74 5.84
CA LEU A 3 2.86 12.22 6.41
C LEU A 3 2.87 10.68 6.51
N LEU A 4 3.40 9.99 5.51
CA LEU A 4 3.59 8.54 5.59
C LEU A 4 4.56 8.16 6.73
N GLU A 5 5.62 8.94 6.93
CA GLU A 5 6.57 8.75 8.03
C GLU A 5 5.86 8.91 9.39
N LYS A 6 5.07 9.97 9.55
CA LYS A 6 4.23 10.20 10.74
C LYS A 6 3.23 9.06 10.99
N LEU A 7 2.66 8.46 9.94
CA LEU A 7 1.82 7.27 10.06
C LEU A 7 2.58 6.07 10.62
N LEU A 8 3.78 5.80 10.07
CA LEU A 8 4.62 4.68 10.49
C LEU A 8 5.12 4.82 11.93
N ASP A 9 5.38 6.06 12.37
CA ASP A 9 5.75 6.34 13.76
C ASP A 9 4.59 6.04 14.73
N ASN A 10 3.35 6.36 14.34
CA ASN A 10 2.16 6.08 15.14
C ASN A 10 1.74 4.60 15.08
N CYS A 11 2.12 3.88 14.02
CA CYS A 11 1.74 2.50 13.75
C CYS A 11 2.98 1.59 13.69
N PRO A 12 3.63 1.27 14.83
CA PRO A 12 4.94 0.64 14.84
C PRO A 12 4.97 -0.78 14.25
N ALA A 13 3.84 -1.51 14.22
CA ALA A 13 3.77 -2.83 13.57
C ALA A 13 3.51 -2.74 12.06
N MET A 14 3.18 -1.55 11.53
CA MET A 14 2.94 -1.35 10.11
C MET A 14 4.26 -1.47 9.33
N VAL A 15 4.15 -2.15 8.20
CA VAL A 15 5.19 -2.32 7.17
C VAL A 15 4.58 -2.00 5.81
N ILE A 16 5.44 -1.71 4.84
CA ILE A 16 5.10 -1.29 3.49
C ILE A 16 5.49 -2.38 2.50
N VAL A 17 4.55 -2.69 1.61
CA VAL A 17 4.78 -3.47 0.40
C VAL A 17 4.48 -2.57 -0.79
N ILE A 18 5.41 -2.47 -1.73
CA ILE A 18 5.29 -1.60 -2.89
C ILE A 18 4.49 -2.30 -3.98
N SER A 19 3.39 -1.68 -4.41
CA SER A 19 2.58 -2.21 -5.51
C SER A 19 2.65 -1.37 -6.80
N SER A 20 3.56 -0.40 -6.87
CA SER A 20 3.74 0.49 -8.03
C SER A 20 4.35 -0.19 -9.25
N SER A 21 4.05 0.29 -10.46
CA SER A 21 4.72 -0.15 -11.72
C SER A 21 6.24 0.05 -11.70
N TRP A 22 6.76 0.93 -10.84
CA TRP A 22 8.20 1.13 -10.66
C TRP A 22 8.93 -0.15 -10.25
N ARG A 23 8.24 -1.11 -9.61
CA ARG A 23 8.81 -2.42 -9.26
C ARG A 23 9.21 -3.27 -10.47
N GLU A 24 8.67 -2.98 -11.65
CA GLU A 24 8.96 -3.71 -12.89
C GLU A 24 10.28 -3.24 -13.53
N CYS A 25 10.71 -2.01 -13.26
CA CYS A 25 11.89 -1.41 -13.87
C CYS A 25 12.98 -1.03 -12.85
N ALA A 26 12.69 -1.05 -11.55
CA ALA A 26 13.64 -0.72 -10.50
C ALA A 26 13.87 -1.88 -9.53
N ASN A 27 15.13 -2.04 -9.10
CA ASN A 27 15.47 -3.02 -8.08
C ASN A 27 15.01 -2.57 -6.67
N THR A 28 14.88 -3.54 -5.76
CA THR A 28 14.41 -3.30 -4.39
C THR A 28 15.27 -2.28 -3.63
N SER A 29 16.59 -2.29 -3.80
CA SER A 29 17.50 -1.35 -3.15
C SER A 29 17.20 0.10 -3.56
N TYR A 30 16.93 0.34 -4.84
CA TYR A 30 16.53 1.65 -5.34
C TYR A 30 15.19 2.07 -4.75
N LEU A 31 14.17 1.21 -4.79
CA LEU A 31 12.85 1.53 -4.24
C LEU A 31 12.91 1.87 -2.74
N LYS A 32 13.70 1.13 -1.96
CA LYS A 32 13.97 1.46 -0.54
C LYS A 32 14.68 2.81 -0.39
N SER A 33 15.56 3.17 -1.31
CA SER A 33 16.33 4.42 -1.23
C SER A 33 15.46 5.68 -1.30
N LEU A 34 14.26 5.58 -1.89
CA LEU A 34 13.26 6.66 -1.95
C LEU A 34 12.72 7.05 -0.57
N PHE A 35 12.94 6.20 0.44
CA PHE A 35 12.56 6.45 1.82
C PHE A 35 13.76 6.90 2.64
N ARG A 36 13.51 7.75 3.64
CA ARG A 36 14.54 8.16 4.62
C ARG A 36 15.03 6.94 5.38
N VAL A 37 16.31 6.96 5.75
CA VAL A 37 17.04 5.83 6.37
C VAL A 37 16.25 5.14 7.49
N PRO A 38 15.62 5.84 8.46
CA PRO A 38 14.91 5.17 9.56
C PRO A 38 13.72 4.30 9.12
N TYR A 39 13.16 4.57 7.94
CA TYR A 39 11.96 3.91 7.44
C TYR A 39 12.27 2.85 6.38
N ARG A 40 13.51 2.71 5.92
CA ARG A 40 13.86 1.76 4.83
C ARG A 40 13.57 0.31 5.19
N ASP A 41 13.68 -0.03 6.47
CA ASP A 41 13.38 -1.37 6.98
C ASP A 41 11.88 -1.63 7.13
N LYS A 42 11.06 -0.57 7.07
CA LYS A 42 9.59 -0.72 6.97
C LYS A 42 9.18 -1.24 5.60
N ILE A 43 10.00 -1.10 4.57
CA ILE A 43 9.72 -1.64 3.23
C ILE A 43 10.18 -3.09 3.19
N ILE A 44 9.23 -4.02 3.22
CA ILE A 44 9.52 -5.46 3.30
C ILE A 44 9.53 -6.15 1.94
N GLY A 45 9.04 -5.49 0.89
CA GLY A 45 9.02 -6.05 -0.46
C GLY A 45 8.14 -5.28 -1.43
N ALA A 46 7.80 -5.94 -2.53
CA ALA A 46 6.89 -5.45 -3.55
C ALA A 46 5.94 -6.58 -3.99
N THR A 47 4.76 -6.22 -4.52
CA THR A 47 3.84 -7.21 -5.11
C THR A 47 4.40 -7.76 -6.42
N GLY A 48 3.98 -8.98 -6.80
CA GLY A 48 4.20 -9.48 -8.15
C GLY A 48 3.37 -8.72 -9.19
N SER A 49 3.61 -9.00 -10.47
CA SER A 49 2.72 -8.56 -11.55
C SER A 49 1.72 -9.68 -11.86
N VAL A 50 0.44 -9.33 -11.94
CA VAL A 50 -0.64 -10.26 -12.27
C VAL A 50 -1.28 -9.81 -13.58
N TYR A 51 -1.51 -10.75 -14.49
CA TYR A 51 -2.22 -10.48 -15.74
C TYR A 51 -3.70 -10.82 -15.58
N LEU A 52 -4.55 -9.80 -15.73
CA LEU A 52 -5.99 -10.00 -15.80
C LEU A 52 -6.43 -10.41 -17.21
N LYS A 53 -7.53 -11.16 -17.30
CA LYS A 53 -8.14 -11.47 -18.60
C LYS A 53 -8.75 -10.20 -19.20
N HIS A 54 -8.88 -10.18 -20.52
CA HIS A 54 -9.50 -9.06 -21.23
C HIS A 54 -10.89 -8.73 -20.65
N GLY A 55 -11.14 -7.45 -20.37
CA GLY A 55 -12.39 -6.96 -19.80
C GLY A 55 -12.49 -7.05 -18.26
N GLN A 56 -11.51 -7.63 -17.57
CA GLN A 56 -11.44 -7.57 -16.10
C GLN A 56 -10.75 -6.28 -15.63
N THR A 57 -11.22 -5.72 -14.53
CA THR A 57 -10.64 -4.57 -13.85
C THR A 57 -10.04 -4.98 -12.50
N GLY A 58 -9.36 -4.07 -11.81
CA GLY A 58 -8.85 -4.37 -10.48
C GLY A 58 -7.47 -5.02 -10.44
N VAL A 59 -6.60 -4.75 -11.43
CA VAL A 59 -5.28 -5.42 -11.53
C VAL A 59 -4.45 -5.21 -10.26
N ARG A 60 -4.47 -4.00 -9.69
CA ARG A 60 -3.71 -3.69 -8.49
C ARG A 60 -4.27 -4.39 -7.26
N ALA A 61 -5.60 -4.49 -7.16
CA ALA A 61 -6.23 -5.29 -6.13
C ALA A 61 -5.78 -6.76 -6.23
N ALA A 62 -5.81 -7.34 -7.43
CA ALA A 62 -5.39 -8.73 -7.65
C ALA A 62 -3.92 -8.97 -7.24
N GLU A 63 -3.01 -8.05 -7.57
CA GLU A 63 -1.61 -8.11 -7.14
C GLU A 63 -1.44 -8.04 -5.62
N CYS A 64 -2.22 -7.19 -4.95
CA CYS A 64 -2.19 -7.06 -3.50
C CYS A 64 -2.75 -8.32 -2.83
N GLU A 65 -3.87 -8.85 -3.33
CA GLU A 65 -4.50 -10.07 -2.81
C GLU A 65 -3.60 -11.30 -3.02
N ASP A 66 -2.94 -11.42 -4.17
CA ASP A 66 -1.96 -12.49 -4.42
C ASP A 66 -0.79 -12.44 -3.42
N PHE A 67 -0.27 -11.23 -3.16
CA PHE A 67 0.77 -11.04 -2.15
C PHE A 67 0.27 -11.42 -0.74
N VAL A 68 -0.92 -10.95 -0.37
CA VAL A 68 -1.57 -11.20 0.93
C VAL A 68 -1.78 -12.70 1.15
N PHE A 69 -2.29 -13.39 0.14
CA PHE A 69 -2.50 -14.84 0.17
C PHE A 69 -1.17 -15.59 0.32
N SER A 70 -0.20 -15.28 -0.55
CA SER A 70 1.10 -15.96 -0.60
C SER A 70 1.91 -15.79 0.69
N HIS A 71 1.80 -14.63 1.35
CA HIS A 71 2.55 -14.32 2.57
C HIS A 71 1.71 -14.45 3.85
N ARG A 72 0.46 -14.92 3.75
CA ARG A 72 -0.48 -15.07 4.88
C ARG A 72 -0.64 -13.78 5.69
N VAL A 73 -0.72 -12.65 5.00
CA VAL A 73 -0.93 -11.34 5.62
C VAL A 73 -2.32 -11.32 6.23
N LYS A 74 -2.41 -11.02 7.53
CA LYS A 74 -3.69 -11.06 8.26
C LYS A 74 -4.57 -9.84 8.03
N ALA A 75 -3.94 -8.69 7.77
CA ALA A 75 -4.62 -7.42 7.59
C ALA A 75 -3.75 -6.50 6.74
N PHE A 76 -4.38 -5.73 5.85
CA PHE A 76 -3.70 -4.79 4.99
C PHE A 76 -4.61 -3.64 4.58
N ILE A 77 -3.97 -2.57 4.12
CA ILE A 77 -4.58 -1.37 3.55
C ILE A 77 -3.83 -1.08 2.25
N CYS A 78 -4.55 -0.88 1.16
CA CYS A 78 -4.00 -0.36 -0.09
C CYS A 78 -4.08 1.17 -0.05
N LEU A 79 -2.97 1.85 -0.27
CA LEU A 79 -2.91 3.30 -0.38
C LEU A 79 -2.58 3.66 -1.82
N ASP A 80 -3.53 4.22 -2.55
CA ASP A 80 -3.40 4.49 -3.98
C ASP A 80 -4.35 5.62 -4.40
N ASP A 81 -3.98 6.37 -5.43
CA ASP A 81 -4.81 7.44 -6.00
C ASP A 81 -5.68 6.96 -7.16
N ASP A 82 -5.29 5.89 -7.84
CA ASP A 82 -6.00 5.37 -9.01
C ASP A 82 -6.99 4.27 -8.64
N GLU A 83 -8.20 4.71 -8.31
CA GLU A 83 -9.33 3.82 -7.99
C GLU A 83 -9.70 2.87 -9.14
N SER A 84 -9.36 3.20 -10.40
CA SER A 84 -9.68 2.33 -11.56
C SER A 84 -8.91 1.01 -11.55
N LEU A 85 -7.79 0.95 -10.81
CA LEU A 85 -6.98 -0.24 -10.62
C LEU A 85 -7.54 -1.19 -9.55
N PHE A 86 -8.69 -0.85 -8.97
CA PHE A 86 -9.38 -1.63 -7.94
C PHE A 86 -10.83 -1.91 -8.35
N PRO A 87 -11.43 -3.02 -7.88
CA PRO A 87 -12.87 -3.23 -8.01
C PRO A 87 -13.67 -2.10 -7.35
N ALA A 88 -14.86 -1.79 -7.88
CA ALA A 88 -15.73 -0.77 -7.29
C ALA A 88 -16.06 -1.11 -5.83
N GLY A 89 -15.84 -0.16 -4.93
CA GLY A 89 -16.07 -0.34 -3.49
C GLY A 89 -15.08 -1.29 -2.81
N TYR A 90 -13.89 -1.51 -3.39
CA TYR A 90 -12.89 -2.41 -2.83
C TYR A 90 -12.54 -2.02 -1.39
N PRO A 91 -12.82 -2.88 -0.40
CA PRO A 91 -12.83 -2.49 1.00
C PRO A 91 -11.42 -2.12 1.50
N HIS A 92 -10.37 -2.67 0.89
CA HIS A 92 -8.98 -2.44 1.30
C HIS A 92 -8.38 -1.13 0.78
N LEU A 93 -9.02 -0.44 -0.16
CA LEU A 93 -8.51 0.82 -0.70
C LEU A 93 -8.76 1.98 0.28
N HIS A 94 -7.69 2.70 0.59
CA HIS A 94 -7.71 4.07 1.08
C HIS A 94 -7.29 4.96 -0.09
N LYS A 95 -8.26 5.61 -0.72
CA LYS A 95 -8.03 6.44 -1.90
C LYS A 95 -7.37 7.76 -1.49
N THR A 96 -6.22 8.06 -2.08
CA THR A 96 -5.60 9.39 -2.02
C THR A 96 -5.93 10.21 -3.25
N ASP A 97 -5.65 11.50 -3.21
CA ASP A 97 -5.73 12.35 -4.39
C ASP A 97 -4.38 12.37 -5.11
N TYR A 98 -4.38 12.28 -6.45
CA TYR A 98 -3.16 12.22 -7.25
C TYR A 98 -2.29 13.48 -7.08
N TYR A 99 -2.89 14.65 -6.92
CA TYR A 99 -2.17 15.93 -6.88
C TYR A 99 -1.67 16.28 -5.48
N THR A 100 -2.43 15.91 -4.45
CA THR A 100 -2.14 16.28 -3.05
C THR A 100 -1.57 15.12 -2.24
N GLY A 101 -1.74 13.88 -2.70
CA GLY A 101 -1.26 12.68 -2.03
C GLY A 101 -1.98 12.43 -0.71
N LEU A 102 -1.21 11.96 0.29
CA LEU A 102 -1.68 11.86 1.68
C LEU A 102 -1.92 13.24 2.28
N THR A 103 -3.03 13.40 2.98
CA THR A 103 -3.35 14.57 3.80
C THR A 103 -3.38 14.23 5.29
N GLU A 104 -3.45 15.23 6.16
CA GLU A 104 -3.64 15.01 7.61
C GLU A 104 -4.99 14.33 7.91
N SER A 105 -6.02 14.55 7.08
CA SER A 105 -7.31 13.85 7.21
C SER A 105 -7.16 12.36 6.91
N ASP A 106 -6.36 12.01 5.91
CA ASP A 106 -6.04 10.61 5.59
C ASP A 106 -5.32 9.93 6.74
N LEU A 107 -4.40 10.64 7.41
CA LEU A 107 -3.70 10.09 8.57
C LEU A 107 -4.66 9.72 9.70
N ALA A 108 -5.65 10.55 10.00
CA ALA A 108 -6.64 10.24 11.03
C ALA A 108 -7.42 8.96 10.67
N ALA A 109 -7.87 8.84 9.43
CA ALA A 109 -8.59 7.67 8.93
C ALA A 109 -7.72 6.40 8.92
N LEU A 110 -6.48 6.50 8.45
CA LEU A 110 -5.53 5.38 8.39
C LEU A 110 -5.15 4.88 9.79
N ASN A 111 -4.92 5.78 10.76
CA ASN A 111 -4.65 5.41 12.15
C ASN A 111 -5.85 4.66 12.75
N ALA A 112 -7.07 5.18 12.59
CA ALA A 112 -8.28 4.53 13.09
C ALA A 112 -8.44 3.12 12.47
N ARG A 113 -8.23 3.01 11.16
CA ARG A 113 -8.28 1.76 10.42
C ARG A 113 -7.21 0.76 10.87
N TYR A 114 -5.98 1.22 11.08
CA TYR A 114 -4.90 0.38 11.63
C TYR A 114 -5.29 -0.21 12.99
N HIS A 115 -5.77 0.61 13.93
CA HIS A 115 -6.17 0.12 15.25
C HIS A 115 -7.35 -0.86 15.19
N GLN A 116 -8.32 -0.62 14.30
CA GLN A 116 -9.41 -1.57 14.06
C GLN A 116 -8.91 -2.92 13.54
N LEU A 117 -7.92 -2.92 12.66
CA LEU A 117 -7.32 -4.15 12.11
C LEU A 117 -6.45 -4.89 13.13
N MET A 118 -5.73 -4.16 13.99
CA MET A 118 -4.87 -4.75 15.02
C MET A 118 -5.63 -5.27 16.25
N GLY A 119 -6.85 -4.80 16.48
CA GLY A 119 -7.72 -5.26 17.58
C GLY A 119 -8.51 -6.55 17.28
N ARG A 120 -8.33 -7.14 16.10
CA ARG A 120 -8.98 -8.39 15.65
C ARG A 120 -8.02 -9.57 15.78
#